data_AF-A0A162A4D3-F1
#
_entry.id   AF-A0A162A4D3-F1
#
_cell.length_a   1.000
_cell.length_b   1.000
_cell.length_c   1.000
_cell.angle_alpha   90.00
_cell.angle_beta   90.00
_cell.angle_gamma   90.00
#
_symmetry.space_group_name_H-M   'P 1'
#
loop_
_entity.id
_entity.type
_entity.pdbx_description
1 polymer ?
#
loop_
_entity_poly.entity_id
_entity_poly.type
_entity_poly.pdbx_seq_one_letter_code
_entity_poly.pdbx_strand_id
1 'polypeptide(L)'
;MKFSLNFLDPEAQEFCEKIVNEMVSLFGITEAEAIARVNCQWAHLESIGGHEELIYHEDEVFWAKDIYFGPEAYWWLEDEAHSKGN
;
A
#
# COMPACT_ATOMS: atom_id res chain seq x y z
N MET A 1 11.25 9.28 -2.45
CA MET A 1 11.20 8.87 -1.03
C MET A 1 12.38 7.93 -0.72
N LYS A 2 12.66 7.52 0.53
CA LYS A 2 13.74 6.55 0.84
C LYS A 2 13.20 5.30 1.51
N PHE A 3 13.02 4.24 0.73
CA PHE A 3 12.61 2.91 1.21
C PHE A 3 13.81 2.06 1.64
N SER A 4 13.53 1.05 2.47
CA SER A 4 14.48 -0.01 2.81
C SER A 4 14.31 -1.27 1.95
N LEU A 5 13.36 -1.23 1.01
CA LEU A 5 12.98 -2.32 0.12
C LEU A 5 13.93 -2.35 -1.10
N ASN A 6 14.18 -3.54 -1.62
CA ASN A 6 14.86 -3.71 -2.89
C ASN A 6 13.84 -3.77 -4.02
N PHE A 7 13.92 -2.85 -4.98
CA PHE A 7 13.05 -2.83 -6.15
C PHE A 7 13.75 -3.49 -7.35
N LEU A 8 13.04 -4.35 -8.08
CA LEU A 8 13.54 -4.98 -9.31
C LEU A 8 13.38 -4.07 -10.53
N ASP A 9 12.41 -3.17 -10.49
CA ASP A 9 12.05 -2.27 -11.57
C ASP A 9 11.56 -0.90 -11.03
N PRO A 10 11.64 0.17 -11.85
CA PRO A 10 11.14 1.50 -11.48
C PRO A 10 9.66 1.52 -11.15
N GLU A 11 8.85 0.72 -11.84
CA GLU A 11 7.40 0.66 -11.67
C GLU A 11 7.03 0.22 -10.24
N ALA A 12 7.76 -0.72 -9.66
CA ALA A 12 7.59 -1.14 -8.26
C ALA A 12 7.87 0.01 -7.27
N GLN A 13 8.91 0.80 -7.53
CA GLN A 13 9.23 1.95 -6.70
C GLN A 13 8.14 3.01 -6.82
N GLU A 14 7.73 3.35 -8.04
CA GLU A 14 6.66 4.33 -8.31
C GLU A 14 5.34 3.90 -7.66
N PHE A 15 5.02 2.61 -7.69
CA PHE A 15 3.84 2.06 -7.02
C PHE A 15 3.90 2.25 -5.51
N CYS A 16 5.04 1.95 -4.87
CA CYS A 16 5.21 2.17 -3.44
C CYS A 16 5.14 3.67 -3.06
N GLU A 17 5.65 4.56 -3.92
CA GLU A 17 5.53 6.01 -3.72
C GLU A 17 4.07 6.48 -3.79
N LYS A 18 3.26 5.93 -4.71
CA LYS A 18 1.82 6.19 -4.77
C LYS A 18 1.10 5.74 -3.51
N ILE A 19 1.38 4.54 -3.02
CA ILE A 19 0.79 4.04 -1.76
C ILE A 19 1.11 4.98 -0.60
N VAL A 20 2.37 5.44 -0.49
CA VAL A 20 2.75 6.41 0.55
C VAL A 20 1.94 7.69 0.42
N ASN A 21 1.77 8.23 -0.78
CA ASN A 21 0.96 9.42 -1.00
C ASN A 21 -0.51 9.21 -0.61
N GLU A 22 -1.09 8.07 -0.97
CA GLU A 22 -2.45 7.71 -0.58
C GLU A 22 -2.59 7.58 0.94
N MET A 23 -1.63 6.95 1.63
CA MET A 23 -1.67 6.85 3.10
C MET A 23 -1.61 8.21 3.78
N VAL A 24 -0.77 9.13 3.28
CA VAL A 24 -0.69 10.49 3.81
C VAL A 24 -2.00 11.24 3.55
N SER A 25 -2.57 11.11 2.35
CA SER A 25 -3.81 11.77 1.93
C SER A 25 -5.03 11.26 2.73
N LEU A 26 -5.20 9.94 2.83
CA LEU A 26 -6.38 9.29 3.42
C LEU A 26 -6.37 9.33 4.95
N PHE A 27 -5.20 9.17 5.58
CA PHE A 27 -5.10 9.00 7.03
C PHE A 27 -4.44 10.17 7.75
N GLY A 28 -3.89 11.14 7.02
CA GLY A 28 -3.24 12.32 7.61
C GLY A 28 -1.97 12.00 8.41
N ILE A 29 -1.36 10.83 8.18
CA ILE A 29 -0.08 10.46 8.81
C ILE A 29 1.11 11.13 8.10
N THR A 30 2.26 11.14 8.75
CA THR A 30 3.48 11.69 8.14
C THR A 30 4.01 10.78 7.02
N GLU A 31 4.66 11.36 6.01
CA GLU A 31 5.35 10.59 4.95
C GLU A 31 6.33 9.56 5.55
N ALA A 32 7.07 9.95 6.59
CA ALA A 32 8.02 9.07 7.26
C ALA A 32 7.35 7.84 7.90
N GLU A 33 6.16 8.02 8.48
CA GLU A 33 5.40 6.89 9.03
C GLU A 33 4.80 6.02 7.93
N ALA A 34 4.25 6.61 6.87
CA ALA A 34 3.76 5.87 5.72
C ALA A 34 4.86 5.00 5.10
N ILE A 35 6.06 5.57 4.89
CA ILE A 35 7.25 4.82 4.42
C ILE A 35 7.60 3.67 5.38
N ALA A 36 7.60 3.93 6.70
CA ALA A 36 7.90 2.89 7.69
C ALA A 36 6.91 1.72 7.65
N ARG A 37 5.62 2.03 7.46
CA ARG A 37 4.55 1.02 7.34
C ARG A 37 4.70 0.20 6.06
N VAL A 38 4.93 0.86 4.91
CA VAL A 38 5.20 0.19 3.63
C VAL A 38 6.43 -0.71 3.72
N ASN A 39 7.52 -0.23 4.33
CA ASN A 39 8.71 -1.05 4.57
C ASN A 39 8.39 -2.27 5.44
N CYS A 40 7.58 -2.12 6.48
CA CYS A 40 7.22 -3.21 7.39
C CYS A 40 6.38 -4.28 6.70
N GLN A 41 5.39 -3.86 5.91
CA GLN A 41 4.49 -4.77 5.19
C GLN A 41 5.27 -5.78 4.35
N TRP A 42 6.27 -5.31 3.61
CA TRP A 42 7.03 -6.14 2.67
C TRP A 42 8.46 -6.44 3.11
N ALA A 43 8.79 -6.22 4.40
CA ALA A 43 10.11 -6.56 4.94
C ALA A 43 10.46 -8.06 4.84
N HIS A 44 9.45 -8.91 4.66
CA HIS A 44 9.59 -10.36 4.50
C HIS A 44 9.93 -10.78 3.06
N LEU A 45 9.84 -9.86 2.09
CA LEU A 45 10.20 -10.11 0.69
C LEU A 45 11.67 -9.73 0.45
N GLU A 46 12.38 -10.53 -0.33
CA GLU A 46 13.76 -10.22 -0.72
C GLU A 46 13.83 -9.05 -1.72
N SER A 47 12.81 -8.92 -2.56
CA SER A 47 12.67 -7.87 -3.56
C SER A 47 11.20 -7.67 -3.95
N ILE A 48 10.88 -6.48 -4.49
CA ILE A 48 9.55 -6.11 -4.98
C ILE A 48 9.65 -5.74 -6.46
N GLY A 49 8.75 -6.25 -7.28
CA GLY A 49 8.66 -5.95 -8.71
C GLY A 49 8.75 -7.20 -9.58
N GLY A 50 8.57 -7.03 -10.88
CA GLY A 50 8.43 -8.11 -11.85
C GLY A 50 7.02 -8.19 -12.43
N HIS A 51 6.93 -8.58 -13.69
CA HIS A 51 5.70 -8.47 -14.50
C HIS A 51 4.51 -9.33 -14.00
N GLU A 52 4.76 -10.27 -13.08
CA GLU A 52 3.76 -11.23 -12.55
C GLU A 52 3.56 -11.12 -11.03
N GLU A 53 4.04 -10.05 -10.39
CA GLU A 53 3.89 -9.88 -8.94
C GLU A 53 2.43 -9.65 -8.51
N LEU A 54 2.01 -10.35 -7.45
CA LEU A 54 0.67 -10.25 -6.87
C LEU A 54 0.35 -8.84 -6.35
N ILE A 55 1.38 -8.01 -6.10
CA ILE A 55 1.24 -6.65 -5.59
C ILE A 55 0.44 -5.76 -6.56
N TYR A 56 0.48 -6.06 -7.86
CA TYR A 56 -0.17 -5.24 -8.90
C TYR A 56 -1.61 -5.65 -9.19
N HIS A 57 -2.14 -6.67 -8.51
CA HIS A 57 -3.55 -7.05 -8.64
C HIS A 57 -4.50 -6.03 -8.02
N GLU A 58 -4.03 -5.35 -6.98
CA GLU A 58 -4.78 -4.32 -6.26
C GLU A 58 -4.13 -2.96 -6.50
N ASP A 59 -4.90 -1.89 -6.34
CA ASP A 59 -4.41 -0.52 -6.52
C ASP A 59 -3.74 0.07 -5.28
N GLU A 60 -3.13 1.25 -5.43
CA GLU A 60 -2.45 1.95 -4.35
C GLU A 60 -3.37 2.32 -3.17
N VAL A 61 -4.67 2.52 -3.41
CA VAL A 61 -5.66 2.89 -2.37
C VAL A 61 -6.01 1.67 -1.53
N PHE A 62 -6.20 0.52 -2.17
CA PHE A 62 -6.37 -0.77 -1.49
C PHE A 62 -5.19 -1.01 -0.56
N TRP A 63 -3.96 -0.93 -1.07
CA TRP A 63 -2.77 -1.18 -0.26
C TRP A 63 -2.60 -0.16 0.85
N ALA A 64 -2.92 1.11 0.62
CA ALA A 64 -2.89 2.12 1.68
C ALA A 64 -3.82 1.74 2.85
N LYS A 65 -5.06 1.30 2.56
CA LYS A 65 -6.01 0.84 3.58
C LYS A 65 -5.56 -0.45 4.25
N ASP A 66 -5.13 -1.44 3.47
CA ASP A 66 -4.70 -2.74 3.99
C ASP A 66 -3.47 -2.62 4.90
N ILE A 67 -2.48 -1.81 4.52
CA ILE A 67 -1.28 -1.55 5.33
C ILE A 67 -1.62 -0.73 6.59
N TYR A 68 -2.56 0.20 6.50
CA TYR A 68 -2.90 1.07 7.62
C TYR A 68 -3.72 0.37 8.70
N PHE A 69 -4.80 -0.31 8.29
CA PHE A 69 -5.72 -0.98 9.20
C PHE A 69 -5.35 -2.43 9.49
N GLY A 70 -4.63 -3.09 8.57
CA GLY A 70 -4.40 -4.52 8.58
C GLY A 70 -5.59 -5.31 8.01
N PRO A 71 -5.34 -6.54 7.52
CA PRO A 71 -6.39 -7.38 6.95
C PRO A 71 -7.43 -7.82 7.99
N GLU A 72 -7.11 -7.81 9.28
CA GLU A 72 -8.03 -8.20 10.35
C GLU A 72 -9.06 -7.12 10.70
N ALA A 73 -8.92 -5.91 10.16
CA ALA A 73 -9.83 -4.81 10.42
C ALA A 73 -11.09 -4.82 9.55
N TYR A 74 -11.16 -5.71 8.54
CA TYR A 74 -12.31 -5.84 7.62
C TYR A 74 -12.74 -4.50 6.99
N TRP A 75 -11.78 -3.62 6.70
CA TRP A 75 -12.01 -2.26 6.19
C TRP A 75 -12.81 -2.25 4.87
N TRP A 76 -12.74 -3.32 4.08
CA TRP A 76 -13.48 -3.47 2.83
C TRP A 76 -15.00 -3.60 3.03
N LEU A 77 -15.47 -4.00 4.21
CA LEU A 77 -16.90 -4.10 4.50
C LEU A 77 -17.58 -2.72 4.57
N GLU A 78 -16.83 -1.68 4.98
CA GLU A 78 -17.34 -0.31 5.01
C GLU A 78 -17.46 0.28 3.60
N ASP A 79 -16.58 -0.11 2.69
CA ASP A 79 -16.61 0.30 1.27
C ASP A 79 -17.78 -0.37 0.52
N GLU A 80 -18.02 -1.67 0.76
CA GLU A 80 -19.17 -2.39 0.20
C GLU A 80 -20.52 -1.83 0.71
N ALA A 81 -20.57 -1.36 1.96
CA ALA A 81 -21.76 -0.74 2.52
C ALA A 81 -22.12 0.59 1.83
N HIS A 82 -21.12 1.34 1.34
CA HIS A 82 -21.33 2.57 0.56
C HIS A 82 -21.64 2.30 -0.92
N SER A 83 -21.22 1.15 -1.47
CA SER A 83 -21.51 0.75 -2.85
C SER A 83 -22.97 0.27 -3.06
N LYS A 84 -23.64 -0.20 -2.01
CA LYS A 84 -25.03 -0.72 -2.05
C LYS A 84 -26.12 0.33 -1.79
N GLY A 85 -25.77 1.62 -1.71
CA GLY A 85 -26.70 2.72 -1.43
C GLY A 85 -26.89 3.67 -2.61
N ASN A 86 -27.49 3.22 -3.72
CA ASN A 86 -28.16 4.09 -4.70
C ASN A 86 -29.27 3.33 -5.44
#